data_AF-A0A6N8A4T7-F1
#
_entry.id   AF-A0A6N8A4T7-F1
#
_cell.length_a   1.000
_cell.length_b   1.000
_cell.length_c   1.000
_cell.angle_alpha   90.00
_cell.angle_beta   90.00
_cell.angle_gamma   90.00
#
_symmetry.space_group_name_H-M   'P 1'
#
loop_
_entity.id
_entity.type
_entity.pdbx_description
1 polymer ?
#
loop_
_entity_poly.entity_id
_entity_poly.type
_entity_poly.pdbx_seq_one_letter_code
_entity_poly.pdbx_strand_id
1 'polypeptide(L)'
;MTESAIHSVRQAIISIGFILLAAVCVVGVAFSIQLILRYMAVPEAMFLRFLAPFALFSIAILAVRREAILWGRWNYHAIRALFVFLGQIFYFLALQHGSLLIATTLYATSGLFVPFLSRLFFGISLSAMTLLAIAISFTGVLVMLDPAAGLKGYVVFGFLAGLLNGCSQTVQHKQTRQADALAIGFVTYAICSLLALANLFLVAGQNMPGFTSAAPVSGPAGAAGDFEIIEIFMVLGIGTVGNQIFRSLAYKHVHSPAFLTPFYYSYIAFSGLLGWIAYKEKPELHAMLGFVILLLGMVVGSLQKRLSEAIARLDREGNHATETRLATVWHSIRVRNRFHPSRHQRDYIDGFLHQAHRRVEPENVLAKVDRLVNWDAVLAILRTGTKHSSGIHKDLQVYEPLVLLKCLLLAHWHGLTDQELERALKVRLDFMLFCGLDFHEEVPGEHIHFRFRRLLVSGGIYETLLDEVCRQLDIHGLRLRHAEAAIVDATLVESAPVP
;
A
#
# COMPACT_ATOMS: atom_id res chain seq x y z
N MET A 1 7.80 -10.62 21.99
CA MET A 1 7.30 -9.90 20.79
C MET A 1 5.81 -10.12 20.72
N THR A 2 5.03 -9.09 20.42
CA THR A 2 3.59 -9.18 20.23
C THR A 2 3.27 -9.98 18.96
N GLU A 3 2.15 -10.72 18.93
CA GLU A 3 1.78 -11.59 17.81
C GLU A 3 1.67 -10.83 16.47
N SER A 4 1.20 -9.59 16.51
CA SER A 4 1.16 -8.68 15.35
C SER A 4 2.55 -8.23 14.88
N ALA A 5 3.54 -8.08 15.79
CA ALA A 5 4.91 -7.80 15.38
C ALA A 5 5.56 -9.02 14.69
N ILE A 6 5.28 -10.23 15.18
CA ILE A 6 5.74 -11.47 14.54
C ILE A 6 5.12 -11.62 13.15
N HIS A 7 3.83 -11.31 13.02
CA HIS A 7 3.13 -11.33 11.73
C HIS A 7 3.72 -10.32 10.73
N SER A 8 3.98 -9.08 11.15
CA SER A 8 4.61 -8.04 10.31
C SER A 8 6.03 -8.43 9.87
N VAL A 9 6.81 -9.08 10.74
CA VAL A 9 8.15 -9.57 10.39
C VAL A 9 8.05 -10.70 9.36
N ARG A 10 7.17 -11.67 9.58
CA ARG A 10 6.95 -12.78 8.66
C ARG A 10 6.53 -12.29 7.28
N GLN A 11 5.57 -11.37 7.20
CA GLN A 11 5.14 -10.77 5.92
C GLN A 11 6.30 -10.07 5.20
N ALA A 12 7.13 -9.31 5.92
CA ALA A 12 8.28 -8.65 5.31
C ALA A 12 9.33 -9.65 4.78
N ILE A 13 9.63 -10.72 5.53
CA ILE A 13 10.56 -11.77 5.07
C ILE A 13 10.03 -12.44 3.81
N ILE A 14 8.73 -12.76 3.77
CA ILE A 14 8.07 -13.34 2.60
C ILE A 14 8.19 -12.39 1.39
N SER A 15 7.92 -11.10 1.56
CA SER A 15 8.06 -10.11 0.48
C SER A 15 9.48 -10.01 -0.04
N ILE A 16 10.48 -10.00 0.85
CA ILE A 16 11.89 -9.97 0.46
C ILE A 16 12.24 -11.22 -0.35
N GLY A 17 11.82 -12.41 0.11
CA GLY A 17 12.02 -13.65 -0.61
C GLY A 17 11.45 -13.61 -2.03
N PHE A 18 10.23 -13.09 -2.20
CA PHE A 18 9.64 -12.90 -3.52
C PHE A 18 10.41 -11.90 -4.40
N ILE A 19 10.95 -10.80 -3.83
CA ILE A 19 11.78 -9.87 -4.61
C ILE A 19 13.09 -10.52 -5.05
N LEU A 20 13.72 -11.35 -4.23
CA LEU A 20 14.93 -12.09 -4.59
C LEU A 20 14.65 -13.12 -5.70
N LEU A 21 13.52 -13.83 -5.64
CA LEU A 21 13.10 -14.71 -6.74
C LEU A 21 12.83 -13.92 -8.02
N ALA A 22 12.15 -12.77 -7.91
CA ALA A 22 11.94 -11.88 -9.05
C ALA A 22 13.27 -11.36 -9.63
N ALA A 23 14.27 -11.09 -8.80
CA ALA A 23 15.59 -10.65 -9.22
C ALA A 23 16.30 -11.68 -10.12
N VAL A 24 16.26 -12.96 -9.75
CA VAL A 24 16.80 -14.04 -10.59
C VAL A 24 16.09 -14.10 -11.94
N CYS A 25 14.75 -14.01 -11.93
CA CYS A 25 13.96 -13.97 -13.15
C CYS A 25 14.32 -12.77 -14.05
N VAL A 26 14.53 -11.57 -13.47
CA VAL A 26 14.92 -10.37 -14.22
C VAL A 26 16.27 -10.55 -14.90
N VAL A 27 17.25 -11.15 -14.24
CA VAL A 27 18.57 -11.39 -14.85
C VAL A 27 18.46 -12.37 -16.00
N GLY A 28 17.72 -13.46 -15.85
CA GLY A 28 17.48 -14.42 -16.94
C GLY A 28 16.87 -13.73 -18.15
N VAL A 29 15.86 -12.88 -17.93
CA VAL A 29 15.23 -12.09 -19.01
C VAL A 29 16.22 -11.10 -19.65
N ALA A 30 17.01 -10.38 -18.87
CA ALA A 30 17.99 -9.43 -19.38
C ALA A 30 19.04 -10.12 -20.26
N PHE A 31 19.53 -11.28 -19.82
CA PHE A 31 20.46 -12.11 -20.57
C PHE A 31 19.84 -12.63 -21.87
N SER A 32 18.60 -13.14 -21.83
CA SER A 32 17.86 -13.57 -23.03
C SER A 32 17.68 -12.42 -24.03
N ILE A 33 17.40 -11.19 -23.56
CA ILE A 33 17.31 -10.01 -24.44
C ILE A 33 18.67 -9.72 -25.08
N GLN A 34 19.75 -9.79 -24.34
CA GLN A 34 21.07 -9.53 -24.92
C GLN A 34 21.46 -10.59 -25.98
N LEU A 35 21.06 -11.85 -25.78
CA LEU A 35 21.25 -12.90 -26.77
C LEU A 35 20.36 -12.67 -28.01
N ILE A 36 19.07 -12.37 -27.81
CA ILE A 36 18.14 -12.23 -28.93
C ILE A 36 18.49 -11.08 -29.87
N LEU A 37 19.07 -10.00 -29.33
CA LEU A 37 19.56 -8.84 -30.09
C LEU A 37 20.74 -9.17 -31.03
N ARG A 38 21.32 -10.38 -30.92
CA ARG A 38 22.31 -10.89 -31.90
C ARG A 38 21.66 -11.48 -33.15
N TYR A 39 20.39 -11.88 -33.05
CA TYR A 39 19.68 -12.62 -34.10
C TYR A 39 18.60 -11.79 -34.80
N MET A 40 18.07 -10.77 -34.14
CA MET A 40 17.00 -9.92 -34.69
C MET A 40 17.15 -8.47 -34.25
N ALA A 41 16.53 -7.57 -35.00
CA ALA A 41 16.51 -6.15 -34.68
C ALA A 41 15.60 -5.83 -33.49
N VAL A 42 15.75 -4.60 -32.97
CA VAL A 42 15.11 -4.16 -31.74
C VAL A 42 13.57 -4.23 -31.80
N PRO A 43 12.88 -3.78 -32.86
CA PRO A 43 11.41 -3.84 -32.93
C PRO A 43 10.85 -5.26 -32.85
N GLU A 44 11.46 -6.21 -33.56
CA GLU A 44 11.06 -7.62 -33.58
C GLU A 44 11.28 -8.26 -32.20
N ALA A 45 12.46 -8.04 -31.62
CA ALA A 45 12.78 -8.50 -30.28
C ALA A 45 11.82 -7.92 -29.24
N MET A 46 11.46 -6.64 -29.36
CA MET A 46 10.50 -5.98 -28.47
C MET A 46 9.08 -6.55 -28.60
N PHE A 47 8.63 -6.83 -29.82
CA PHE A 47 7.32 -7.47 -30.02
C PHE A 47 7.26 -8.83 -29.34
N LEU A 48 8.25 -9.69 -29.61
CA LEU A 48 8.29 -11.03 -29.05
C LEU A 48 8.52 -11.02 -27.52
N ARG A 49 9.24 -10.03 -27.01
CA ARG A 49 9.45 -9.77 -25.58
C ARG A 49 8.14 -9.59 -24.80
N PHE A 50 7.11 -9.02 -25.41
CA PHE A 50 5.80 -8.82 -24.79
C PHE A 50 4.79 -9.92 -25.16
N LEU A 51 4.88 -10.44 -26.38
CA LEU A 51 3.98 -11.49 -26.86
C LEU A 51 4.15 -12.79 -26.05
N ALA A 52 5.38 -13.22 -25.80
CA ALA A 52 5.67 -14.45 -25.07
C ALA A 52 5.01 -14.49 -23.66
N PRO A 53 5.22 -13.50 -22.77
CA PRO A 53 4.54 -13.47 -21.48
C PRO A 53 3.02 -13.27 -21.61
N PHE A 54 2.52 -12.54 -22.61
CA PHE A 54 1.07 -12.44 -22.85
C PHE A 54 0.46 -13.81 -23.13
N ALA A 55 1.06 -14.60 -24.02
CA ALA A 55 0.62 -15.97 -24.31
C ALA A 55 0.64 -16.85 -23.07
N LEU A 56 1.72 -16.79 -22.28
CA LEU A 56 1.84 -17.57 -21.04
C LEU A 56 0.83 -17.15 -19.96
N PHE A 57 0.56 -15.84 -19.79
CA PHE A 57 -0.49 -15.38 -18.90
C PHE A 57 -1.89 -15.82 -19.36
N SER A 58 -2.12 -15.86 -20.67
CA SER A 58 -3.38 -16.36 -21.25
C SER A 58 -3.58 -17.83 -20.91
N ILE A 59 -2.54 -18.66 -21.10
CA ILE A 59 -2.54 -20.08 -20.71
C ILE A 59 -2.76 -20.23 -19.20
N ALA A 60 -2.06 -19.45 -18.38
CA ALA A 60 -2.19 -19.51 -16.92
C ALA A 60 -3.61 -19.15 -16.43
N ILE A 61 -4.25 -18.15 -17.04
CA ILE A 61 -5.64 -17.78 -16.73
C ILE A 61 -6.61 -18.92 -17.07
N LEU A 62 -6.44 -19.53 -18.24
CA LEU A 62 -7.27 -20.67 -18.67
C LEU A 62 -7.07 -21.91 -17.78
N ALA A 63 -5.84 -22.14 -17.30
CA ALA A 63 -5.49 -23.28 -16.46
C ALA A 63 -5.99 -23.15 -15.01
N VAL A 64 -5.96 -21.94 -14.43
CA VAL A 64 -6.28 -21.72 -13.01
C VAL A 64 -7.78 -21.76 -12.71
N ARG A 65 -8.67 -21.67 -13.72
CA ARG A 65 -10.14 -21.86 -13.64
C ARG A 65 -10.79 -21.35 -12.33
N ARG A 66 -10.47 -20.12 -11.90
CA ARG A 66 -11.16 -19.47 -10.77
C ARG A 66 -12.48 -18.84 -11.24
N GLU A 67 -13.54 -19.00 -10.45
CA GLU A 67 -14.90 -18.54 -10.77
C GLU A 67 -15.00 -17.01 -10.97
N ALA A 68 -14.10 -16.22 -10.37
CA ALA A 68 -13.97 -14.80 -10.68
C ALA A 68 -12.51 -14.33 -10.50
N ILE A 69 -11.87 -13.89 -11.58
CA ILE A 69 -10.60 -13.16 -11.54
C ILE A 69 -10.90 -11.69 -11.26
N LEU A 70 -10.22 -11.09 -10.28
CA LEU A 70 -10.38 -9.66 -10.00
C LEU A 70 -9.53 -8.84 -10.97
N TRP A 71 -10.18 -8.15 -11.91
CA TRP A 71 -9.52 -7.38 -12.97
C TRP A 71 -9.06 -5.98 -12.51
N GLY A 72 -9.70 -5.41 -11.49
CA GLY A 72 -9.41 -4.06 -11.01
C GLY A 72 -9.70 -2.96 -12.04
N ARG A 73 -9.17 -1.76 -11.78
CA ARG A 73 -9.50 -0.57 -12.58
C ARG A 73 -8.63 -0.44 -13.83
N TRP A 74 -9.28 -0.19 -14.97
CA TRP A 74 -8.64 -0.09 -16.30
C TRP A 74 -7.61 1.03 -16.44
N ASN A 75 -7.83 2.18 -15.80
CA ASN A 75 -6.91 3.31 -15.87
C ASN A 75 -5.50 2.95 -15.38
N TYR A 76 -5.38 2.14 -14.32
CA TYR A 76 -4.06 1.72 -13.83
C TYR A 76 -3.37 0.75 -14.78
N HIS A 77 -4.12 -0.09 -15.49
CA HIS A 77 -3.54 -0.98 -16.51
C HIS A 77 -2.99 -0.19 -17.68
N ALA A 78 -3.75 0.77 -18.21
CA ALA A 78 -3.33 1.59 -19.35
C ALA A 78 -2.08 2.43 -19.03
N ILE A 79 -2.11 3.18 -17.91
CA ILE A 79 -0.97 4.02 -17.49
C ILE A 79 0.27 3.16 -17.24
N ARG A 80 0.11 2.01 -16.58
CA ARG A 80 1.25 1.12 -16.33
C ARG A 80 1.80 0.52 -17.62
N ALA A 81 0.95 0.03 -18.52
CA ALA A 81 1.39 -0.53 -19.78
C ALA A 81 2.19 0.49 -20.60
N LEU A 82 1.79 1.77 -20.60
CA LEU A 82 2.56 2.84 -21.22
C LEU A 82 3.96 3.00 -20.60
N PHE A 83 4.06 3.05 -19.26
CA PHE A 83 5.36 3.13 -18.59
C PHE A 83 6.24 1.90 -18.84
N VAL A 84 5.65 0.70 -18.82
CA VAL A 84 6.36 -0.55 -19.13
C VAL A 84 6.87 -0.52 -20.56
N PHE A 85 6.02 -0.16 -21.52
CA PHE A 85 6.35 -0.13 -22.94
C PHE A 85 7.47 0.87 -23.24
N LEU A 86 7.29 2.15 -22.84
CA LEU A 86 8.31 3.19 -23.05
C LEU A 86 9.61 2.87 -22.32
N GLY A 87 9.52 2.36 -21.08
CA GLY A 87 10.69 1.96 -20.31
C GLY A 87 11.49 0.85 -20.98
N GLN A 88 10.81 -0.11 -21.62
CA GLN A 88 11.47 -1.17 -22.37
C GLN A 88 12.14 -0.67 -23.65
N ILE A 89 11.58 0.33 -24.37
CA ILE A 89 12.27 0.94 -25.52
C ILE A 89 13.63 1.46 -25.10
N PHE A 90 13.67 2.30 -24.05
CA PHE A 90 14.93 2.86 -23.57
C PHE A 90 15.87 1.78 -22.99
N TYR A 91 15.33 0.73 -22.38
CA TYR A 91 16.14 -0.38 -21.88
C TYR A 91 16.83 -1.16 -23.02
N PHE A 92 16.12 -1.40 -24.12
CA PHE A 92 16.69 -2.06 -25.31
C PHE A 92 17.78 -1.20 -25.96
N LEU A 93 17.54 0.11 -26.10
CA LEU A 93 18.55 1.05 -26.61
C LEU A 93 19.81 1.09 -25.72
N ALA A 94 19.62 1.00 -24.39
CA ALA A 94 20.74 0.91 -23.45
C ALA A 94 21.50 -0.43 -23.57
N LEU A 95 20.80 -1.56 -23.74
CA LEU A 95 21.40 -2.88 -23.92
C LEU A 95 22.10 -3.06 -25.26
N GLN A 96 21.62 -2.40 -26.32
CA GLN A 96 22.22 -2.48 -27.65
C GLN A 96 23.61 -1.84 -27.71
N HIS A 97 23.87 -0.84 -26.88
CA HIS A 97 25.13 -0.06 -26.88
C HIS A 97 25.97 -0.23 -25.60
N GLY A 98 25.38 -0.77 -24.53
CA GLY A 98 26.03 -1.02 -23.25
C GLY A 98 26.21 -2.50 -22.96
N SER A 99 26.96 -2.81 -21.89
CA SER A 99 27.05 -4.18 -21.38
C SER A 99 25.81 -4.55 -20.55
N LEU A 100 25.61 -5.86 -20.35
CA LEU A 100 24.57 -6.39 -19.47
C LEU A 100 24.59 -5.71 -18.09
N LEU A 101 25.80 -5.59 -17.54
CA LEU A 101 26.04 -5.02 -16.22
C LEU A 101 25.62 -3.54 -16.18
N ILE A 102 26.02 -2.74 -17.16
CA ILE A 102 25.69 -1.30 -17.19
C ILE A 102 24.19 -1.10 -17.38
N ALA A 103 23.56 -1.79 -18.34
CA ALA A 103 22.14 -1.61 -18.63
C ALA A 103 21.26 -2.06 -17.45
N THR A 104 21.57 -3.21 -16.83
CA THR A 104 20.82 -3.69 -15.64
C THR A 104 21.05 -2.79 -14.43
N THR A 105 22.26 -2.26 -14.23
CA THR A 105 22.55 -1.29 -13.17
C THR A 105 21.73 -0.01 -13.33
N LEU A 106 21.68 0.54 -14.54
CA LEU A 106 20.87 1.72 -14.82
C LEU A 106 19.38 1.43 -14.69
N TYR A 107 18.89 0.27 -15.11
CA TYR A 107 17.51 -0.14 -14.90
C TYR A 107 17.16 -0.29 -13.41
N ALA A 108 18.14 -0.67 -12.58
CA ALA A 108 17.97 -0.85 -11.14
C ALA A 108 17.77 0.46 -10.39
N THR A 109 18.14 1.60 -11.01
CA THR A 109 17.82 2.94 -10.48
C THR A 109 16.32 3.18 -10.28
N SER A 110 15.44 2.31 -10.80
CA SER A 110 14.03 2.25 -10.35
C SER A 110 13.89 2.23 -8.83
N GLY A 111 14.82 1.59 -8.10
CA GLY A 111 14.84 1.57 -6.64
C GLY A 111 15.10 2.94 -6.02
N LEU A 112 15.80 3.84 -6.71
CA LEU A 112 15.96 5.24 -6.32
C LEU A 112 14.67 6.03 -6.55
N PHE A 113 13.96 5.80 -7.66
CA PHE A 113 12.79 6.60 -8.00
C PHE A 113 11.52 6.21 -7.25
N VAL A 114 11.30 4.91 -7.02
CA VAL A 114 10.07 4.39 -6.38
C VAL A 114 9.75 5.08 -5.05
N PRO A 115 10.70 5.35 -4.13
CA PRO A 115 10.43 6.08 -2.89
C PRO A 115 9.93 7.51 -3.15
N PHE A 116 10.59 8.27 -4.03
CA PHE A 116 10.15 9.64 -4.35
C PHE A 116 8.82 9.67 -5.09
N LEU A 117 8.60 8.75 -6.04
CA LEU A 117 7.33 8.61 -6.74
C LEU A 117 6.21 8.17 -5.80
N SER A 118 6.50 7.33 -4.81
CA SER A 118 5.54 6.95 -3.77
C SER A 118 5.17 8.13 -2.87
N ARG A 119 6.13 9.01 -2.56
CA ARG A 119 5.86 10.27 -1.87
C ARG A 119 5.01 11.19 -2.73
N LEU A 120 5.35 11.36 -4.01
CA LEU A 120 4.67 12.26 -4.94
C LEU A 120 3.22 11.82 -5.21
N PHE A 121 3.00 10.55 -5.52
CA PHE A 121 1.68 10.05 -5.93
C PHE A 121 0.79 9.62 -4.77
N PHE A 122 1.37 9.26 -3.62
CA PHE A 122 0.61 8.69 -2.49
C PHE A 122 0.80 9.44 -1.17
N GLY A 123 1.58 10.52 -1.14
CA GLY A 123 1.80 11.32 0.07
C GLY A 123 2.59 10.58 1.17
N ILE A 124 3.25 9.46 0.84
CA ILE A 124 3.99 8.65 1.82
C ILE A 124 5.23 9.43 2.30
N SER A 125 5.40 9.53 3.62
CA SER A 125 6.59 10.15 4.20
C SER A 125 7.83 9.27 4.00
N LEU A 126 8.95 9.90 3.67
CA LEU A 126 10.24 9.23 3.54
C LEU A 126 11.01 9.38 4.84
N SER A 127 11.51 8.27 5.37
CA SER A 127 12.38 8.33 6.55
C SER A 127 13.79 8.78 6.16
N ALA A 128 14.51 9.40 7.10
CA ALA A 128 15.92 9.77 6.91
C ALA A 128 16.80 8.56 6.55
N MET A 129 16.52 7.38 7.13
CA MET A 129 17.24 6.14 6.82
C MET A 129 16.98 5.65 5.38
N THR A 130 15.76 5.83 4.88
CA THR A 130 15.42 5.52 3.48
C THR A 130 16.20 6.42 2.54
N LEU A 131 16.28 7.72 2.84
CA LEU A 131 17.06 8.68 2.05
C LEU A 131 18.56 8.36 2.09
N LEU A 132 19.09 8.00 3.26
CA LEU A 132 20.49 7.57 3.41
C LEU A 132 20.79 6.31 2.59
N ALA A 133 19.92 5.29 2.66
CA ALA A 133 20.07 4.06 1.89
C ALA A 133 20.06 4.33 0.37
N ILE A 134 19.15 5.20 -0.09
CA ILE A 134 19.10 5.63 -1.50
C ILE A 134 20.40 6.34 -1.89
N ALA A 135 20.89 7.28 -1.08
CA ALA A 135 22.12 8.01 -1.36
C ALA A 135 23.32 7.06 -1.51
N ILE A 136 23.48 6.13 -0.56
CA ILE A 136 24.55 5.11 -0.61
C ILE A 136 24.41 4.24 -1.86
N SER A 137 23.22 3.69 -2.14
CA SER A 137 22.99 2.86 -3.32
C SER A 137 23.25 3.62 -4.62
N PHE A 138 22.90 4.90 -4.70
CA PHE A 138 23.15 5.73 -5.87
C PHE A 138 24.65 6.02 -6.07
N THR A 139 25.39 6.28 -5.00
CA THR A 139 26.86 6.38 -5.06
C THR A 139 27.47 5.09 -5.61
N GLY A 140 26.98 3.92 -5.18
CA GLY A 140 27.42 2.65 -5.74
C GLY A 140 27.18 2.53 -7.24
N VAL A 141 26.00 2.96 -7.72
CA VAL A 141 25.67 3.03 -9.16
C VAL A 141 26.64 3.96 -9.90
N LEU A 142 26.92 5.16 -9.39
CA LEU A 142 27.83 6.11 -10.03
C LEU A 142 29.25 5.55 -10.16
N VAL A 143 29.75 4.87 -9.12
CA VAL A 143 31.07 4.22 -9.15
C VAL A 143 31.10 3.05 -10.14
N MET A 144 29.99 2.31 -10.28
CA MET A 144 29.88 1.24 -11.28
C MET A 144 29.92 1.75 -12.72
N LEU A 145 29.42 2.95 -12.98
CA LEU A 145 29.38 3.54 -14.32
C LEU A 145 30.73 4.08 -14.80
N ASP A 146 31.76 4.04 -13.95
CA ASP A 146 33.06 4.67 -14.15
C ASP A 146 32.95 6.18 -14.49
N PRO A 147 32.95 7.07 -13.49
CA PRO A 147 32.85 8.50 -13.73
C PRO A 147 34.04 9.07 -14.53
N ALA A 148 35.18 8.36 -14.60
CA ALA A 148 36.34 8.78 -15.36
C ALA A 148 36.23 8.49 -16.86
N ALA A 149 35.43 7.50 -17.26
CA ALA A 149 35.22 7.12 -18.67
C ALA A 149 34.35 8.12 -19.47
N GLY A 150 33.76 9.11 -18.81
CA GLY A 150 32.84 10.07 -19.43
C GLY A 150 31.44 9.49 -19.69
N LEU A 151 30.42 10.35 -19.66
CA LEU A 151 29.03 9.94 -19.86
C LEU A 151 28.75 9.65 -21.33
N LYS A 152 28.66 8.36 -21.67
CA LYS A 152 28.22 7.91 -23.00
C LYS A 152 26.71 8.16 -23.16
N GLY A 153 26.27 8.56 -24.36
CA GLY A 153 24.88 8.94 -24.60
C GLY A 153 23.83 7.87 -24.23
N TYR A 154 24.17 6.57 -24.37
CA TYR A 154 23.25 5.48 -24.03
C TYR A 154 22.97 5.33 -22.52
N VAL A 155 23.80 5.93 -21.66
CA VAL A 155 23.58 5.94 -20.20
C VAL A 155 22.26 6.66 -19.86
N VAL A 156 21.92 7.70 -20.61
CA VAL A 156 20.65 8.44 -20.44
C VAL A 156 19.46 7.52 -20.71
N PHE A 157 19.53 6.67 -21.73
CA PHE A 157 18.46 5.70 -22.01
C PHE A 157 18.28 4.72 -20.86
N GLY A 158 19.37 4.15 -20.33
CA GLY A 158 19.27 3.25 -19.18
C GLY A 158 18.64 3.92 -17.95
N PHE A 159 18.99 5.19 -17.68
CA PHE A 159 18.41 5.95 -16.57
C PHE A 159 16.92 6.26 -16.77
N LEU A 160 16.51 6.66 -17.98
CA LEU A 160 15.11 6.86 -18.36
C LEU A 160 14.31 5.55 -18.24
N ALA A 161 14.90 4.42 -18.63
CA ALA A 161 14.31 3.10 -18.43
C ALA A 161 14.07 2.81 -16.94
N GLY A 162 15.05 3.12 -16.08
CA GLY A 162 14.93 2.99 -14.63
C GLY A 162 13.81 3.87 -14.05
N LEU A 163 13.68 5.12 -14.50
CA LEU A 163 12.61 6.03 -14.08
C LEU A 163 11.22 5.51 -14.46
N LEU A 164 11.01 5.16 -15.72
CA LEU A 164 9.73 4.65 -16.22
C LEU A 164 9.37 3.32 -15.58
N ASN A 165 10.36 2.45 -15.34
CA ASN A 165 10.17 1.23 -14.56
C ASN A 165 9.75 1.54 -13.11
N GLY A 166 10.34 2.56 -12.48
CA GLY A 166 9.92 3.05 -11.17
C GLY A 166 8.46 3.51 -11.15
N CYS A 167 8.04 4.29 -12.16
CA CYS A 167 6.64 4.70 -12.35
C CYS A 167 5.72 3.47 -12.47
N SER A 168 6.03 2.54 -13.38
CA SER A 168 5.28 1.28 -13.53
C SER A 168 5.15 0.50 -12.22
N GLN A 169 6.24 0.40 -11.44
CA GLN A 169 6.26 -0.33 -10.18
C GLN A 169 5.40 0.32 -9.08
N THR A 170 5.39 1.65 -9.01
CA THR A 170 4.48 2.36 -8.08
C THR A 170 3.01 2.15 -8.45
N VAL A 171 2.67 2.15 -9.75
CA VAL A 171 1.31 1.82 -10.20
C VAL A 171 0.96 0.36 -9.90
N GLN A 172 1.89 -0.57 -10.14
CA GLN A 172 1.70 -1.99 -9.85
C GLN A 172 1.37 -2.24 -8.39
N HIS A 173 2.08 -1.60 -7.46
CA HIS A 173 1.80 -1.74 -6.02
C HIS A 173 0.33 -1.40 -5.71
N LYS A 174 -0.19 -0.30 -6.27
CA LYS A 174 -1.61 0.07 -6.12
C LYS A 174 -2.56 -0.94 -6.76
N GLN A 175 -2.23 -1.45 -7.94
CA GLN A 175 -3.02 -2.49 -8.61
C GLN A 175 -3.13 -3.77 -7.76
N THR A 176 -2.07 -4.15 -7.04
CA THR A 176 -2.10 -5.39 -6.22
C THR A 176 -3.15 -5.37 -5.11
N ARG A 177 -3.69 -4.19 -4.75
CA ARG A 177 -4.78 -4.02 -3.78
C ARG A 177 -6.17 -4.13 -4.40
N GLN A 178 -6.28 -4.15 -5.73
CA GLN A 178 -7.54 -4.07 -6.46
C GLN A 178 -7.67 -5.10 -7.57
N ALA A 179 -6.62 -5.88 -7.85
CA ALA A 179 -6.57 -6.86 -8.92
C ALA A 179 -5.67 -8.04 -8.56
N ASP A 180 -5.94 -9.18 -9.19
CA ASP A 180 -5.12 -10.37 -9.06
C ASP A 180 -3.84 -10.29 -9.86
N ALA A 181 -2.78 -10.96 -9.39
CA ALA A 181 -1.47 -10.96 -10.05
C ALA A 181 -1.55 -11.45 -11.51
N LEU A 182 -2.42 -12.43 -11.79
CA LEU A 182 -2.66 -12.93 -13.14
C LEU A 182 -3.33 -11.89 -14.03
N ALA A 183 -4.39 -11.22 -13.55
CA ALA A 183 -5.05 -10.15 -14.30
C ALA A 183 -4.11 -8.98 -14.58
N ILE A 184 -3.36 -8.56 -13.56
CA ILE A 184 -2.34 -7.52 -13.65
C ILE A 184 -1.32 -7.85 -14.74
N GLY A 185 -0.78 -9.07 -14.73
CA GLY A 185 0.15 -9.55 -15.75
C GLY A 185 -0.50 -9.55 -17.13
N PHE A 186 -1.59 -10.29 -17.29
CA PHE A 186 -2.29 -10.47 -18.55
C PHE A 186 -2.61 -9.15 -19.25
N VAL A 187 -3.31 -8.22 -18.57
CA VAL A 187 -3.73 -6.96 -19.20
C VAL A 187 -2.52 -6.09 -19.56
N THR A 188 -1.51 -6.02 -18.68
CA THR A 188 -0.30 -5.24 -18.96
C THR A 188 0.40 -5.75 -20.21
N TYR A 189 0.62 -7.07 -20.33
CA TYR A 189 1.32 -7.65 -21.47
C TYR A 189 0.45 -7.72 -22.73
N ALA A 190 -0.87 -7.79 -22.63
CA ALA A 190 -1.77 -7.65 -23.77
C ALA A 190 -1.63 -6.26 -24.42
N ILE A 191 -1.75 -5.19 -23.62
CA ILE A 191 -1.60 -3.81 -24.10
C ILE A 191 -0.18 -3.58 -24.64
N CYS A 192 0.85 -4.02 -23.91
CA CYS A 192 2.24 -3.86 -24.38
C CYS A 192 2.51 -4.61 -25.69
N SER A 193 1.91 -5.80 -25.89
CA SER A 193 2.05 -6.55 -27.14
C SER A 193 1.42 -5.81 -28.32
N LEU A 194 0.25 -5.18 -28.12
CA LEU A 194 -0.38 -4.35 -29.15
C LEU A 194 0.43 -3.10 -29.47
N LEU A 195 0.95 -2.41 -28.44
CA LEU A 195 1.84 -1.24 -28.63
C LEU A 195 3.13 -1.63 -29.34
N ALA A 196 3.71 -2.77 -29.01
CA ALA A 196 4.92 -3.28 -29.65
C ALA A 196 4.66 -3.73 -31.09
N LEU A 197 3.50 -4.31 -31.38
CA LEU A 197 3.09 -4.62 -32.75
C LEU A 197 2.93 -3.34 -33.58
N ALA A 198 2.28 -2.31 -33.03
CA ALA A 198 2.17 -1.02 -33.69
C ALA A 198 3.54 -0.39 -33.94
N ASN A 199 4.43 -0.42 -32.94
CA ASN A 199 5.81 0.05 -33.10
C ASN A 199 6.58 -0.75 -34.17
N LEU A 200 6.41 -2.08 -34.21
CA LEU A 200 6.99 -2.91 -35.25
C LEU A 200 6.54 -2.44 -36.62
N PHE A 201 5.25 -2.23 -36.88
CA PHE A 201 4.78 -1.75 -38.19
C PHE A 201 5.21 -0.32 -38.52
N LEU A 202 5.34 0.55 -37.52
CA LEU A 202 5.75 1.95 -37.74
C LEU A 202 7.24 2.08 -38.08
N VAL A 203 8.07 1.20 -37.51
CA VAL A 203 9.53 1.23 -37.67
C VAL A 203 10.00 0.24 -38.73
N ALA A 204 9.29 -0.87 -38.95
CA ALA A 204 9.60 -1.84 -40.00
C ALA A 204 9.49 -1.17 -41.37
N GLY A 205 10.60 -1.14 -42.10
CA GLY A 205 10.71 -0.50 -43.41
C GLY A 205 11.16 0.95 -43.38
N GLN A 206 11.29 1.59 -42.21
CA GLN A 206 11.97 2.87 -42.10
C GLN A 206 13.44 2.64 -41.78
N ASN A 207 14.37 3.05 -42.65
CA ASN A 207 15.83 3.00 -42.44
C ASN A 207 16.29 3.97 -41.34
N MET A 208 15.73 3.85 -40.13
CA MET A 208 16.14 4.61 -38.97
C MET A 208 17.48 4.03 -38.45
N PRO A 209 18.53 4.86 -38.35
CA PRO A 209 19.81 4.46 -37.77
C PRO A 209 19.60 3.93 -36.34
N GLY A 210 20.15 2.75 -36.03
CA GLY A 210 20.03 2.10 -34.72
C GLY A 210 18.86 1.12 -34.57
N PHE A 211 17.82 1.21 -35.40
CA PHE A 211 16.65 0.31 -35.36
C PHE A 211 16.63 -0.76 -36.45
N THR A 212 17.37 -0.58 -37.55
CA THR A 212 17.27 -1.41 -38.77
C THR A 212 18.48 -2.25 -39.11
N SER A 213 19.59 -2.14 -38.38
CA SER A 213 20.74 -3.01 -38.58
C SER A 213 20.60 -4.29 -37.75
N ALA A 214 19.93 -5.31 -38.30
CA ALA A 214 20.46 -6.65 -38.08
C ALA A 214 21.88 -6.62 -38.67
N ALA A 215 22.91 -6.58 -37.84
CA ALA A 215 24.26 -6.80 -38.34
C ALA A 215 24.23 -8.13 -39.11
N PRO A 216 24.76 -8.19 -40.36
CA PRO A 216 24.97 -9.48 -40.99
C PRO A 216 25.84 -10.26 -40.02
N VAL A 217 25.35 -11.43 -39.60
CA VAL A 217 26.07 -12.34 -38.72
C VAL A 217 27.46 -12.57 -39.34
N SER A 218 28.45 -11.87 -38.79
CA SER A 218 29.88 -12.09 -38.99
C SER A 218 30.44 -12.76 -37.74
N GLY A 219 29.63 -13.64 -37.14
CA GLY A 219 30.09 -14.74 -36.30
C GLY A 219 30.18 -16.00 -37.16
N PRO A 220 30.97 -17.01 -36.76
CA PRO A 220 31.13 -18.22 -37.55
C PRO A 220 29.75 -18.78 -37.89
N ALA A 221 29.55 -19.10 -39.18
CA ALA A 221 28.31 -19.61 -39.73
C ALA A 221 27.85 -20.86 -38.96
N GLY A 222 27.04 -20.62 -37.93
CA GLY A 222 26.10 -21.54 -37.36
C GLY A 222 24.84 -20.71 -37.23
N ALA A 223 23.89 -20.91 -38.13
CA ALA A 223 22.52 -20.53 -37.83
C ALA A 223 22.23 -21.07 -36.44
N ALA A 224 21.92 -20.21 -35.47
CA ALA A 224 21.37 -20.69 -34.22
C ALA A 224 20.27 -21.66 -34.59
N GLY A 225 20.37 -22.90 -34.13
CA GLY A 225 19.33 -23.89 -34.44
C GLY A 225 18.00 -23.33 -33.95
N ASP A 226 16.90 -23.61 -34.65
CA ASP A 226 15.56 -23.16 -34.23
C ASP A 226 15.30 -23.45 -32.73
N PHE A 227 15.92 -24.51 -32.21
CA PHE A 227 15.96 -24.89 -30.80
C PHE A 227 16.58 -23.82 -29.86
N GLU A 228 17.71 -23.20 -30.22
CA GLU A 228 18.36 -22.18 -29.39
C GLU A 228 17.48 -20.93 -29.27
N ILE A 229 16.82 -20.52 -30.35
CA ILE A 229 15.91 -19.37 -30.34
C ILE A 229 14.66 -19.68 -29.50
N ILE A 230 14.10 -20.89 -29.60
CA ILE A 230 12.97 -21.32 -28.77
C ILE A 230 13.33 -21.30 -27.28
N GLU A 231 14.51 -21.81 -26.91
CA GLU A 231 14.99 -21.79 -25.54
C GLU A 231 15.11 -20.37 -24.99
N ILE A 232 15.67 -19.44 -25.78
CA ILE A 232 15.77 -18.02 -25.41
C ILE A 232 14.37 -17.44 -25.14
N PHE A 233 13.39 -17.74 -26.00
CA PHE A 233 12.01 -17.26 -25.81
C PHE A 233 11.31 -17.88 -24.60
N MET A 234 11.58 -19.15 -24.32
CA MET A 234 11.05 -19.83 -23.14
C MET A 234 11.57 -19.19 -21.86
N VAL A 235 12.89 -18.95 -21.76
CA VAL A 235 13.50 -18.26 -20.61
C VAL A 235 12.97 -16.82 -20.50
N LEU A 236 12.86 -16.10 -21.62
CA LEU A 236 12.32 -14.75 -21.66
C LEU A 236 10.86 -14.69 -21.17
N GLY A 237 10.01 -15.60 -21.65
CA GLY A 237 8.60 -15.67 -21.30
C GLY A 237 8.37 -16.07 -19.84
N ILE A 238 8.93 -17.22 -19.45
CA ILE A 238 8.79 -17.78 -18.09
C ILE A 238 9.43 -16.84 -17.07
N GLY A 239 10.63 -16.34 -17.34
CA GLY A 239 11.30 -15.37 -16.49
C GLY A 239 10.48 -14.08 -16.34
N THR A 240 9.86 -13.60 -17.41
CA THR A 240 8.99 -12.42 -17.31
C THR A 240 7.76 -12.70 -16.43
N VAL A 241 7.05 -13.80 -16.67
CA VAL A 241 5.86 -14.17 -15.88
C VAL A 241 6.25 -14.35 -14.41
N GLY A 242 7.35 -15.05 -14.14
CA GLY A 242 7.88 -15.26 -12.79
C GLY A 242 8.19 -13.94 -12.08
N ASN A 243 8.98 -13.05 -12.70
CA ASN A 243 9.28 -11.73 -12.16
C ASN A 243 7.99 -10.96 -11.82
N GLN A 244 6.98 -11.00 -12.69
CA GLN A 244 5.76 -10.23 -12.54
C GLN A 244 4.84 -10.77 -11.46
N ILE A 245 4.71 -12.09 -11.36
CA ILE A 245 3.95 -12.76 -10.30
C ILE A 245 4.63 -12.53 -8.96
N PHE A 246 5.93 -12.83 -8.83
CA PHE A 246 6.66 -12.68 -7.58
C PHE A 246 6.67 -11.23 -7.10
N ARG A 247 6.86 -10.24 -7.98
CA ARG A 247 6.73 -8.82 -7.60
C ARG A 247 5.33 -8.49 -7.11
N SER A 248 4.28 -8.98 -7.78
CA SER A 248 2.90 -8.75 -7.36
C SER A 248 2.63 -9.36 -5.98
N LEU A 249 3.13 -10.58 -5.73
CA LEU A 249 3.03 -11.23 -4.41
C LEU A 249 3.82 -10.46 -3.35
N ALA A 250 5.02 -9.96 -3.65
CA ALA A 250 5.79 -9.14 -2.72
C ALA A 250 5.04 -7.87 -2.31
N TYR A 251 4.46 -7.16 -3.29
CA TYR A 251 3.71 -5.92 -3.06
C TYR A 251 2.42 -6.08 -2.27
N LYS A 252 1.73 -7.23 -2.40
CA LYS A 252 0.52 -7.51 -1.61
C LYS A 252 0.78 -7.46 -0.10
N HIS A 253 1.98 -7.84 0.34
CA HIS A 253 2.35 -7.97 1.75
C HIS A 253 3.06 -6.73 2.32
N VAL A 254 3.24 -5.65 1.55
CA VAL A 254 3.88 -4.42 2.03
C VAL A 254 2.99 -3.20 1.86
N HIS A 255 2.97 -2.33 2.87
CA HIS A 255 2.22 -1.07 2.83
C HIS A 255 2.85 -0.05 1.88
N SER A 256 4.18 -0.01 1.81
CA SER A 256 4.93 0.90 0.94
C SER A 256 5.87 0.11 0.04
N PRO A 257 5.87 0.33 -1.28
CA PRO A 257 6.81 -0.32 -2.18
C PRO A 257 8.25 0.17 -1.93
N ALA A 258 8.43 1.37 -1.35
CA ALA A 258 9.73 1.93 -0.99
C ALA A 258 10.54 0.99 -0.09
N PHE A 259 9.89 0.22 0.79
CA PHE A 259 10.53 -0.76 1.65
C PHE A 259 11.31 -1.83 0.87
N LEU A 260 10.81 -2.23 -0.31
CA LEU A 260 11.40 -3.29 -1.12
C LEU A 260 12.49 -2.79 -2.07
N THR A 261 12.61 -1.48 -2.25
CA THR A 261 13.50 -0.87 -3.24
C THR A 261 14.97 -1.18 -3.08
N PRO A 262 15.55 -1.29 -1.86
CA PRO A 262 16.95 -1.67 -1.76
C PRO A 262 17.17 -3.05 -2.37
N PHE A 263 16.26 -4.01 -2.14
CA PHE A 263 16.37 -5.37 -2.67
C PHE A 263 16.27 -5.45 -4.19
N TYR A 264 15.84 -4.40 -4.91
CA TYR A 264 15.91 -4.41 -6.37
C TYR A 264 17.34 -4.45 -6.88
N TYR A 265 18.30 -3.93 -6.14
CA TYR A 265 19.67 -3.98 -6.57
C TYR A 265 20.29 -5.40 -6.49
N SER A 266 19.59 -6.36 -5.87
CA SER A 266 20.05 -7.76 -5.82
C SER A 266 20.25 -8.40 -7.20
N TYR A 267 19.49 -8.00 -8.23
CA TYR A 267 19.71 -8.54 -9.58
C TYR A 267 20.98 -8.01 -10.24
N ILE A 268 21.59 -6.92 -9.77
CA ILE A 268 22.91 -6.50 -10.25
C ILE A 268 23.97 -7.54 -9.87
N ALA A 269 23.88 -8.10 -8.65
CA ALA A 269 24.77 -9.18 -8.18
C ALA A 269 24.68 -10.39 -9.11
N PHE A 270 23.45 -10.83 -9.36
CA PHE A 270 23.17 -11.95 -10.26
C PHE A 270 23.60 -11.64 -11.70
N SER A 271 23.43 -10.40 -12.17
CA SER A 271 23.81 -9.99 -13.51
C SER A 271 25.32 -9.95 -13.71
N GLY A 272 26.08 -9.45 -12.73
CA GLY A 272 27.55 -9.46 -12.78
C GLY A 272 28.10 -10.89 -12.77
N LEU A 273 27.54 -11.77 -11.93
CA LEU A 273 27.91 -13.18 -11.89
C LEU A 273 27.60 -13.88 -13.23
N LEU A 274 26.38 -13.69 -13.76
CA LEU A 274 25.99 -14.31 -15.02
C LEU A 274 26.82 -13.78 -16.19
N GLY A 275 27.08 -12.47 -16.24
CA GLY A 275 27.95 -11.85 -17.24
C GLY A 275 29.37 -12.43 -17.22
N TRP A 276 29.93 -12.64 -16.02
CA TRP A 276 31.25 -13.26 -15.89
C TRP A 276 31.26 -14.72 -16.35
N ILE A 277 30.24 -15.51 -15.97
CA ILE A 277 30.14 -16.92 -16.36
C ILE A 277 29.98 -17.06 -17.89
N ALA A 278 29.07 -16.28 -18.47
CA ALA A 278 28.64 -16.40 -19.86
C ALA A 278 29.60 -15.73 -20.86
N TYR A 279 30.08 -14.52 -20.55
CA TYR A 279 30.91 -13.74 -21.47
C TYR A 279 32.40 -13.73 -21.11
N LYS A 280 32.79 -14.35 -19.99
CA LYS A 280 34.15 -14.30 -19.44
C LYS A 280 34.67 -12.87 -19.17
N GLU A 281 33.76 -11.90 -19.16
CA GLU A 281 34.04 -10.51 -18.81
C GLU A 281 34.21 -10.41 -17.30
N LYS A 282 35.45 -10.23 -16.84
CA LYS A 282 35.73 -9.98 -15.43
C LYS A 282 35.32 -8.54 -15.09
N PRO A 283 34.50 -8.31 -14.05
CA PRO A 283 34.16 -6.95 -13.62
C PRO A 283 35.43 -6.18 -13.24
N GLU A 284 35.50 -4.92 -13.68
CA GLU A 284 36.59 -4.02 -13.30
C GLU A 284 36.56 -3.69 -11.80
N LEU A 285 37.70 -3.25 -11.26
CA LEU A 285 37.82 -2.97 -9.83
C LEU A 285 36.82 -1.91 -9.35
N HIS A 286 36.61 -0.85 -10.13
CA HIS A 286 35.62 0.18 -9.80
C HIS A 286 34.19 -0.41 -9.79
N ALA A 287 33.86 -1.32 -10.71
CA ALA A 287 32.55 -1.96 -10.76
C ALA A 287 32.33 -2.86 -9.54
N MET A 288 33.37 -3.57 -9.07
CA MET A 288 33.32 -4.34 -7.83
C MET A 288 33.15 -3.44 -6.60
N LEU A 289 33.87 -2.33 -6.52
CA LEU A 289 33.75 -1.36 -5.42
C LEU A 289 32.35 -0.73 -5.37
N GLY A 290 31.85 -0.27 -6.52
CA GLY A 290 30.50 0.27 -6.64
C GLY A 290 29.43 -0.74 -6.25
N PHE A 291 29.62 -2.01 -6.62
CA PHE A 291 28.75 -3.10 -6.19
C PHE A 291 28.75 -3.30 -4.66
N VAL A 292 29.92 -3.27 -4.00
CA VAL A 292 30.00 -3.36 -2.53
C VAL A 292 29.28 -2.19 -1.86
N ILE A 293 29.48 -0.96 -2.32
CA ILE A 293 28.78 0.23 -1.81
C ILE A 293 27.26 0.06 -1.96
N LEU A 294 26.83 -0.46 -3.10
CA LEU A 294 25.42 -0.71 -3.37
C LEU A 294 24.83 -1.79 -2.43
N LEU A 295 25.57 -2.86 -2.12
CA LEU A 295 25.18 -3.84 -1.09
C LEU A 295 25.07 -3.20 0.31
N LEU A 296 25.96 -2.28 0.67
CA LEU A 296 25.89 -1.55 1.94
C LEU A 296 24.60 -0.72 2.04
N GLY A 297 24.20 -0.03 0.96
CA GLY A 297 22.92 0.68 0.89
C GLY A 297 21.72 -0.25 1.12
N MET A 298 21.77 -1.47 0.57
CA MET A 298 20.76 -2.52 0.86
C MET A 298 20.70 -2.91 2.33
N VAL A 299 21.85 -3.13 2.95
CA VAL A 299 21.93 -3.47 4.38
C VAL A 299 21.36 -2.33 5.23
N VAL A 300 21.76 -1.08 4.99
CA VAL A 300 21.26 0.11 5.71
C VAL A 300 19.73 0.22 5.57
N GLY A 301 19.20 0.05 4.36
CA GLY A 301 17.74 0.04 4.13
C GLY A 301 17.02 -1.07 4.90
N SER A 302 17.63 -2.25 5.03
CA SER A 302 17.06 -3.37 5.79
C SER A 302 17.10 -3.16 7.31
N LEU A 303 18.12 -2.44 7.80
CA LEU A 303 18.29 -2.11 9.23
C LEU A 303 17.28 -1.08 9.71
N GLN A 304 16.74 -0.23 8.82
CA GLN A 304 15.69 0.74 9.16
C GLN A 304 14.54 0.09 9.93
N LYS A 305 14.01 -1.06 9.47
CA LYS A 305 12.90 -1.74 10.14
C LYS A 305 13.30 -2.26 11.52
N ARG A 306 14.50 -2.85 11.64
CA ARG A 306 15.04 -3.35 12.92
C ARG A 306 15.28 -2.23 13.92
N LEU A 307 15.77 -1.08 13.45
CA LEU A 307 16.03 0.09 14.29
C LEU A 307 14.73 0.75 14.74
N SER A 308 13.74 0.94 13.86
CA SER A 308 12.41 1.42 14.25
C SER A 308 11.78 0.52 15.31
N GLU A 309 11.93 -0.79 15.17
CA GLU A 309 11.45 -1.78 16.14
C GLU A 309 12.26 -1.78 17.44
N ALA A 310 13.58 -1.59 17.38
CA ALA A 310 14.43 -1.49 18.57
C ALA A 310 14.15 -0.20 19.36
N ILE A 311 13.97 0.93 18.67
CA ILE A 311 13.53 2.19 19.28
C ILE A 311 12.16 2.00 19.92
N ALA A 312 11.20 1.39 19.23
CA ALA A 312 9.89 1.08 19.80
C ALA A 312 9.94 0.04 20.94
N ARG A 313 11.00 -0.76 21.07
CA ARG A 313 11.23 -1.64 22.23
C ARG A 313 11.83 -0.86 23.40
N LEU A 314 12.84 -0.04 23.14
CA LEU A 314 13.49 0.81 24.15
C LEU A 314 12.53 1.86 24.72
N ASP A 315 11.66 2.43 23.89
CA ASP A 315 10.60 3.35 24.31
C ASP A 315 9.54 2.63 25.17
N ARG A 316 9.22 1.37 24.84
CA ARG A 316 8.35 0.52 25.67
C ARG A 316 9.01 0.14 27.01
N GLU A 317 10.30 -0.16 27.03
CA GLU A 317 11.05 -0.50 28.25
C GLU A 317 11.28 0.74 29.14
N GLY A 318 11.58 1.90 28.53
CA GLY A 318 11.70 3.19 29.20
C GLY A 318 10.38 3.68 29.79
N ASN A 319 9.27 3.55 29.04
CA ASN A 319 7.94 3.78 29.58
C ASN A 319 7.58 2.76 30.67
N HIS A 320 8.02 1.51 30.60
CA HIS A 320 7.82 0.53 31.67
C HIS A 320 8.49 0.96 32.99
N ALA A 321 9.72 1.47 32.95
CA ALA A 321 10.42 1.95 34.13
C ALA A 321 9.73 3.19 34.74
N THR A 322 9.20 4.07 33.89
CA THR A 322 8.50 5.30 34.28
C THR A 322 7.09 5.02 34.81
N GLU A 323 6.35 4.13 34.15
CA GLU A 323 5.04 3.63 34.57
C GLU A 323 5.11 2.79 35.84
N THR A 324 6.18 2.03 36.10
CA THR A 324 6.30 1.28 37.36
C THR A 324 6.43 2.24 38.54
N ARG A 325 7.18 3.35 38.40
CA ARG A 325 7.25 4.42 39.41
C ARG A 325 5.92 5.13 39.60
N LEU A 326 5.18 5.40 38.52
CA LEU A 326 3.85 6.02 38.60
C LEU A 326 2.79 5.04 39.13
N ALA A 327 2.81 3.77 38.75
CA ALA A 327 1.89 2.74 39.19
C ALA A 327 2.06 2.43 40.69
N THR A 328 3.26 2.48 41.25
CA THR A 328 3.44 2.37 42.72
C THR A 328 2.80 3.56 43.45
N VAL A 329 2.78 4.75 42.85
CA VAL A 329 2.12 5.95 43.39
C VAL A 329 0.60 5.94 43.15
N TRP A 330 0.13 5.31 42.06
CA TRP A 330 -1.30 5.23 41.70
C TRP A 330 -2.02 4.03 42.35
N HIS A 331 -1.32 2.94 42.66
CA HIS A 331 -1.91 1.74 43.28
C HIS A 331 -2.30 1.97 44.74
N SER A 332 -1.75 3.00 45.41
CA SER A 332 -2.20 3.45 46.73
C SER A 332 -3.54 4.22 46.71
N ILE A 333 -4.09 4.55 45.53
CA ILE A 333 -5.24 5.48 45.41
C ILE A 333 -6.54 4.81 44.91
N ARG A 334 -6.54 3.60 44.35
CA ARG A 334 -7.82 3.01 43.84
C ARG A 334 -7.98 1.51 44.06
N VAL A 335 -8.84 1.20 45.03
CA VAL A 335 -9.49 -0.11 45.21
C VAL A 335 -10.98 0.05 44.90
N ARG A 336 -11.48 -0.56 43.80
CA ARG A 336 -12.72 -1.38 43.72
C ARG A 336 -13.20 -1.63 42.27
N ASN A 337 -13.46 -2.93 42.00
CA ASN A 337 -14.27 -3.57 40.93
C ASN A 337 -13.91 -3.29 39.45
N ARG A 338 -13.31 -4.24 38.72
CA ARG A 338 -13.78 -5.52 38.11
C ARG A 338 -14.20 -5.39 36.63
N PHE A 339 -13.19 -5.26 35.76
CA PHE A 339 -12.94 -6.10 34.57
C PHE A 339 -11.52 -5.73 34.10
N HIS A 340 -10.62 -6.70 33.97
CA HIS A 340 -9.23 -6.43 33.56
C HIS A 340 -8.94 -7.09 32.21
N PRO A 341 -9.12 -6.39 31.08
CA PRO A 341 -8.49 -6.81 29.85
C PRO A 341 -6.96 -6.83 30.02
N SER A 342 -6.32 -7.81 29.39
CA SER A 342 -4.87 -7.97 29.43
C SER A 342 -4.19 -6.67 28.99
N ARG A 343 -3.04 -6.30 29.59
CA ARG A 343 -2.34 -5.03 29.34
C ARG A 343 -2.10 -4.76 27.84
N HIS A 344 -1.87 -5.83 27.08
CA HIS A 344 -1.71 -5.79 25.63
C HIS A 344 -2.99 -5.46 24.86
N GLN A 345 -4.18 -5.87 25.33
CA GLN A 345 -5.44 -5.51 24.68
C GLN A 345 -5.75 -4.02 24.83
N ARG A 346 -5.44 -3.42 25.98
CA ARG A 346 -5.65 -1.98 26.21
C ARG A 346 -4.79 -1.11 25.29
N ASP A 347 -3.50 -1.40 25.17
CA ASP A 347 -2.60 -0.63 24.30
C ASP A 347 -3.01 -0.69 22.81
N TYR A 348 -3.58 -1.82 22.36
CA TYR A 348 -4.12 -1.95 20.99
C TYR A 348 -5.41 -1.17 20.80
N ILE A 349 -6.30 -1.21 21.80
CA ILE A 349 -7.57 -0.48 21.79
C ILE A 349 -7.30 1.02 21.76
N ASP A 350 -6.44 1.52 22.65
CA ASP A 350 -6.09 2.95 22.74
C ASP A 350 -5.38 3.43 21.46
N GLY A 351 -4.44 2.62 20.95
CA GLY A 351 -3.72 2.93 19.71
C GLY A 351 -4.63 2.94 18.47
N PHE A 352 -5.63 2.05 18.42
CA PHE A 352 -6.60 1.99 17.33
C PHE A 352 -7.64 3.11 17.44
N LEU A 353 -8.21 3.36 18.62
CA LEU A 353 -9.13 4.47 18.87
C LEU A 353 -8.48 5.80 18.52
N HIS A 354 -7.20 5.98 18.88
CA HIS A 354 -6.45 7.17 18.47
C HIS A 354 -6.33 7.31 16.94
N GLN A 355 -6.14 6.20 16.21
CA GLN A 355 -6.14 6.21 14.73
C GLN A 355 -7.54 6.41 14.14
N ALA A 356 -8.58 5.88 14.77
CA ALA A 356 -9.97 6.03 14.37
C ALA A 356 -10.42 7.50 14.53
N HIS A 357 -10.13 8.11 15.68
CA HIS A 357 -10.32 9.55 15.90
C HIS A 357 -9.52 10.44 14.95
N ARG A 358 -8.37 9.97 14.42
CA ARG A 358 -7.63 10.68 13.37
C ARG A 358 -8.23 10.55 11.97
N ARG A 359 -8.97 9.48 11.69
CA ARG A 359 -9.62 9.23 10.39
C ARG A 359 -10.96 9.94 10.28
N VAL A 360 -11.67 10.08 11.39
CA VAL A 360 -12.83 10.97 11.47
C VAL A 360 -12.27 12.38 11.54
N GLU A 361 -12.53 13.18 10.50
CA GLU A 361 -11.96 14.52 10.36
C GLU A 361 -12.24 15.39 11.60
N PRO A 362 -11.32 16.30 12.00
CA PRO A 362 -11.56 17.23 13.10
C PRO A 362 -12.81 18.11 12.90
N GLU A 363 -13.25 18.26 11.65
CA GLU A 363 -14.43 19.01 11.23
C GLU A 363 -15.74 18.20 11.30
N ASN A 364 -15.69 16.93 11.75
CA ASN A 364 -16.89 16.12 11.90
C ASN A 364 -17.85 16.75 12.92
N VAL A 365 -19.09 16.98 12.45
CA VAL A 365 -20.21 17.57 13.21
C VAL A 365 -20.43 16.85 14.54
N LEU A 366 -20.45 15.52 14.55
CA LEU A 366 -20.71 14.71 15.74
C LEU A 366 -19.57 14.81 16.76
N ALA A 367 -18.32 14.88 16.30
CA ALA A 367 -17.18 15.10 17.20
C ALA A 367 -17.19 16.49 17.82
N LYS A 368 -17.70 17.51 17.09
CA LYS A 368 -17.92 18.86 17.62
C LYS A 368 -19.03 18.87 18.66
N VAL A 369 -20.18 18.23 18.38
CA VAL A 369 -21.29 18.09 19.33
C VAL A 369 -20.85 17.39 20.61
N ASP A 370 -20.12 16.28 20.48
CA ASP A 370 -19.66 15.48 21.62
C ASP A 370 -18.77 16.27 22.60
N ARG A 371 -18.01 17.25 22.09
CA ARG A 371 -17.16 18.14 22.91
C ARG A 371 -17.92 19.31 23.54
N LEU A 372 -18.98 19.79 22.88
CA LEU A 372 -19.73 20.96 23.33
C LEU A 372 -20.81 20.60 24.35
N VAL A 373 -21.35 19.38 24.28
CA VAL A 373 -22.40 18.92 25.18
C VAL A 373 -21.78 18.41 26.49
N ASN A 374 -22.23 18.95 27.61
CA ASN A 374 -21.99 18.42 28.94
C ASN A 374 -22.86 17.18 29.17
N TRP A 375 -22.30 16.02 28.81
CA TRP A 375 -22.96 14.72 28.95
C TRP A 375 -23.22 14.31 30.41
N ASP A 376 -22.47 14.83 31.39
CA ASP A 376 -22.71 14.53 32.81
C ASP A 376 -24.04 15.13 33.28
N ALA A 377 -24.36 16.35 32.83
CA ALA A 377 -25.65 17.00 33.11
C ALA A 377 -26.81 16.21 32.49
N VAL A 378 -26.66 15.79 31.23
CA VAL A 378 -27.65 14.96 30.52
C VAL A 378 -27.83 13.60 31.20
N LEU A 379 -26.73 12.97 31.62
CA LEU A 379 -26.75 11.71 32.34
C LEU A 379 -27.41 11.81 33.71
N ALA A 380 -27.29 12.95 34.40
CA ALA A 380 -27.97 13.20 35.67
C ALA A 380 -29.50 13.26 35.50
N ILE A 381 -29.99 13.90 34.43
CA ILE A 381 -31.42 13.92 34.07
C ILE A 381 -31.89 12.50 33.74
N LEU A 382 -31.13 11.80 32.89
CA LEU A 382 -31.42 10.43 32.48
C LEU A 382 -31.53 9.48 33.69
N ARG A 383 -30.57 9.53 34.62
CA ARG A 383 -30.57 8.70 35.83
C ARG A 383 -31.72 9.04 36.76
N THR A 384 -32.13 10.31 36.84
CA THR A 384 -33.24 10.72 37.72
C THR A 384 -34.58 10.26 37.15
N GLY A 385 -34.78 10.39 35.84
CA GLY A 385 -36.00 9.99 35.16
C GLY A 385 -36.21 8.48 35.06
N THR A 386 -35.13 7.69 35.06
CA THR A 386 -35.20 6.22 34.89
C THR A 386 -35.27 5.44 36.22
N LYS A 387 -35.16 6.12 37.38
CA LYS A 387 -35.16 5.50 38.73
C LYS A 387 -36.40 4.66 39.07
N HIS A 388 -37.54 4.91 38.43
CA HIS A 388 -38.82 4.25 38.75
C HIS A 388 -39.18 3.11 37.79
N SER A 389 -38.34 2.81 36.78
CA SER A 389 -38.61 1.81 35.74
C SER A 389 -37.96 0.46 36.05
N SER A 390 -38.42 -0.21 37.11
CA SER A 390 -37.80 -1.40 37.71
C SER A 390 -37.96 -2.72 36.92
N GLY A 391 -38.80 -2.77 35.88
CA GLY A 391 -39.09 -4.00 35.12
C GLY A 391 -38.31 -4.22 33.82
N ILE A 392 -37.83 -3.16 33.17
CA ILE A 392 -37.23 -3.21 31.81
C ILE A 392 -35.69 -3.30 31.86
N HIS A 393 -35.09 -3.07 33.03
CA HIS A 393 -33.65 -2.87 33.16
C HIS A 393 -32.78 -4.09 32.86
N LYS A 394 -33.25 -5.33 33.03
CA LYS A 394 -32.36 -6.52 32.93
C LYS A 394 -31.72 -6.68 31.55
N ASP A 395 -32.48 -6.47 30.47
CA ASP A 395 -31.97 -6.64 29.11
C ASP A 395 -31.16 -5.41 28.63
N LEU A 396 -31.31 -4.26 29.31
CA LEU A 396 -30.59 -3.02 29.01
C LEU A 396 -29.28 -2.87 29.81
N GLN A 397 -29.03 -3.72 30.82
CA GLN A 397 -27.83 -3.64 31.68
C GLN A 397 -26.51 -3.88 30.95
N VAL A 398 -26.56 -4.40 29.71
CA VAL A 398 -25.38 -4.67 28.89
C VAL A 398 -24.73 -3.38 28.39
N TYR A 399 -25.51 -2.30 28.21
CA TYR A 399 -25.01 -1.04 27.68
C TYR A 399 -25.14 0.09 28.70
N GLU A 400 -24.19 1.02 28.70
CA GLU A 400 -24.33 2.24 29.50
C GLU A 400 -25.51 3.09 28.98
N PRO A 401 -26.36 3.64 29.87
CA PRO A 401 -27.53 4.43 29.45
C PRO A 401 -27.19 5.62 28.54
N LEU A 402 -26.00 6.21 28.71
CA LEU A 402 -25.52 7.31 27.89
C LEU A 402 -25.26 6.89 26.44
N VAL A 403 -24.70 5.68 26.23
CA VAL A 403 -24.46 5.11 24.90
C VAL A 403 -25.77 4.95 24.15
N LEU A 404 -26.78 4.38 24.81
CA LEU A 404 -28.10 4.20 24.21
C LEU A 404 -28.80 5.53 23.91
N LEU A 405 -28.63 6.55 24.76
CA LEU A 405 -29.16 7.89 24.51
C LEU A 405 -28.52 8.51 23.26
N LYS A 406 -27.19 8.43 23.15
CA LYS A 406 -26.47 8.93 21.97
C LYS A 406 -26.89 8.22 20.68
N CYS A 407 -27.14 6.91 20.73
CA CYS A 407 -27.72 6.18 19.60
C CYS A 407 -29.10 6.75 19.20
N LEU A 408 -29.97 7.07 20.17
CA LEU A 408 -31.27 7.68 19.87
C LEU A 408 -31.16 9.11 19.34
N LEU A 409 -30.16 9.88 19.76
CA LEU A 409 -29.86 11.20 19.19
C LEU A 409 -29.46 11.08 17.71
N LEU A 410 -28.60 10.11 17.37
CA LEU A 410 -28.25 9.84 15.97
C LEU A 410 -29.48 9.48 15.14
N ALA A 411 -30.36 8.61 15.65
CA ALA A 411 -31.61 8.30 14.96
C ALA A 411 -32.50 9.53 14.76
N HIS A 412 -32.60 10.41 15.75
CA HIS A 412 -33.40 11.63 15.65
C HIS A 412 -32.81 12.65 14.67
N TRP A 413 -31.50 12.87 14.68
CA TRP A 413 -30.83 13.87 13.83
C TRP A 413 -30.76 13.44 12.36
N HIS A 414 -30.62 12.14 12.10
CA HIS A 414 -30.49 11.59 10.75
C HIS A 414 -31.79 10.97 10.21
N GLY A 415 -32.90 11.07 10.96
CA GLY A 415 -34.20 10.54 10.55
C GLY A 415 -34.21 9.02 10.36
N LEU A 416 -33.45 8.28 11.17
CA LEU A 416 -33.27 6.83 11.03
C LEU A 416 -34.33 6.06 11.84
N THR A 417 -34.84 4.98 11.26
CA THR A 417 -35.55 3.94 12.00
C THR A 417 -34.61 3.18 12.93
N ASP A 418 -35.14 2.48 13.94
CA ASP A 418 -34.31 1.70 14.87
C ASP A 418 -33.51 0.59 14.15
N GLN A 419 -34.04 0.04 13.03
CA GLN A 419 -33.32 -0.91 12.17
C GLN A 419 -32.19 -0.24 11.37
N GLU A 420 -32.44 0.94 10.81
CA GLU A 420 -31.43 1.70 10.08
C GLU A 420 -30.32 2.21 10.98
N LEU A 421 -30.65 2.58 12.22
CA LEU A 421 -29.68 2.96 13.26
C LEU A 421 -28.73 1.79 13.56
N GLU A 422 -29.25 0.58 13.79
CA GLU A 422 -28.42 -0.60 14.00
C GLU A 422 -27.48 -0.84 12.81
N ARG A 423 -28.01 -0.75 11.58
CA ARG A 423 -27.20 -0.92 10.36
C ARG A 423 -26.13 0.17 10.24
N ALA A 424 -26.48 1.42 10.54
CA ALA A 424 -25.56 2.55 10.49
C ALA A 424 -24.43 2.38 11.51
N LEU A 425 -24.73 1.97 12.75
CA LEU A 425 -23.72 1.71 13.78
C LEU A 425 -22.71 0.62 13.38
N LYS A 426 -23.05 -0.31 12.49
CA LYS A 426 -22.11 -1.34 12.00
C LYS A 426 -21.14 -0.85 10.92
N VAL A 427 -21.45 0.25 10.24
CA VAL A 427 -20.69 0.70 9.04
C VAL A 427 -20.13 2.11 9.16
N ARG A 428 -20.69 2.96 10.03
CA ARG A 428 -20.31 4.36 10.23
C ARG A 428 -19.40 4.51 11.45
N LEU A 429 -18.11 4.64 11.20
CA LEU A 429 -17.08 4.83 12.23
C LEU A 429 -17.34 6.06 13.12
N ASP A 430 -17.83 7.14 12.54
CA ASP A 430 -18.18 8.37 13.24
C ASP A 430 -19.37 8.20 14.20
N PHE A 431 -20.36 7.39 13.82
CA PHE A 431 -21.49 7.05 14.71
C PHE A 431 -21.03 6.20 15.89
N MET A 432 -20.20 5.19 15.64
CA MET A 432 -19.63 4.34 16.70
C MET A 432 -18.83 5.17 17.71
N LEU A 433 -17.94 6.02 17.22
CA LEU A 433 -17.10 6.88 18.06
C LEU A 433 -17.93 7.90 18.85
N PHE A 434 -18.94 8.51 18.23
CA PHE A 434 -19.84 9.43 18.93
C PHE A 434 -20.52 8.75 20.12
N CYS A 435 -21.06 7.55 19.92
CA CYS A 435 -21.73 6.78 20.96
C CYS A 435 -20.79 6.22 22.03
N GLY A 436 -19.47 6.18 21.78
CA GLY A 436 -18.49 5.57 22.68
C GLY A 436 -18.52 4.04 22.65
N LEU A 437 -18.92 3.45 21.52
CA LEU A 437 -18.95 2.00 21.33
C LEU A 437 -17.56 1.47 20.96
N ASP A 438 -17.15 0.38 21.60
CA ASP A 438 -15.94 -0.35 21.25
C ASP A 438 -16.19 -1.34 20.09
N PHE A 439 -15.16 -1.55 19.26
CA PHE A 439 -15.22 -2.48 18.12
C PHE A 439 -15.37 -3.96 18.50
N HIS A 440 -15.19 -4.29 19.77
CA HIS A 440 -15.27 -5.66 20.29
C HIS A 440 -16.60 -5.98 20.97
N GLU A 441 -17.43 -4.97 21.22
CA GLU A 441 -18.75 -5.14 21.78
C GLU A 441 -19.78 -5.22 20.64
N GLU A 442 -20.83 -6.02 20.81
CA GLU A 442 -21.93 -6.01 19.85
C GLU A 442 -22.59 -4.63 19.87
N VAL A 443 -22.99 -4.12 18.69
CA VAL A 443 -23.77 -2.89 18.66
C VAL A 443 -25.18 -3.16 19.20
N PRO A 444 -25.81 -2.20 19.90
CA PRO A 444 -27.18 -2.38 20.33
C PRO A 444 -28.09 -2.64 19.12
N GLY A 445 -28.91 -3.69 19.21
CA GLY A 445 -29.83 -4.04 18.12
C GLY A 445 -31.10 -3.19 18.12
N GLU A 446 -31.87 -3.29 17.03
CA GLU A 446 -33.17 -2.62 16.83
C GLU A 446 -34.09 -2.74 18.07
N HIS A 447 -34.20 -3.94 18.62
CA HIS A 447 -35.04 -4.22 19.79
C HIS A 447 -34.57 -3.51 21.08
N ILE A 448 -33.26 -3.25 21.22
CA ILE A 448 -32.68 -2.51 22.35
C ILE A 448 -33.02 -1.02 22.20
N HIS A 449 -32.82 -0.45 21.01
CA HIS A 449 -33.16 0.94 20.70
C HIS A 449 -34.65 1.21 20.94
N PHE A 450 -35.52 0.35 20.40
CA PHE A 450 -36.96 0.45 20.55
C PHE A 450 -37.40 0.45 22.02
N ARG A 451 -36.88 -0.52 22.80
CA ARG A 451 -37.21 -0.63 24.24
C ARG A 451 -36.71 0.55 25.04
N PHE A 452 -35.50 1.02 24.77
CA PHE A 452 -34.92 2.16 25.46
C PHE A 452 -35.70 3.45 25.14
N ARG A 453 -36.04 3.69 23.87
CA ARG A 453 -36.89 4.82 23.45
C ARG A 453 -38.24 4.77 24.16
N ARG A 454 -38.91 3.60 24.16
CA ARG A 454 -40.18 3.42 24.86
C ARG A 454 -40.08 3.69 26.36
N LEU A 455 -38.98 3.30 26.99
CA LEU A 455 -38.71 3.58 28.40
C LEU A 455 -38.63 5.10 28.66
N LEU A 456 -37.87 5.84 27.87
CA LEU A 456 -37.75 7.30 28.00
C LEU A 456 -39.08 8.04 27.73
N VAL A 457 -39.82 7.61 26.70
CA VAL A 457 -41.12 8.21 26.36
C VAL A 457 -42.16 7.91 27.43
N SER A 458 -42.24 6.67 27.91
CA SER A 458 -43.18 6.30 29.00
C SER A 458 -42.85 6.98 30.32
N GLY A 459 -41.57 7.30 30.56
CA GLY A 459 -41.11 8.09 31.70
C GLY A 459 -41.28 9.60 31.50
N GLY A 460 -41.74 10.06 30.35
CA GLY A 460 -41.94 11.49 30.05
C GLY A 460 -40.64 12.32 29.98
N ILE A 461 -39.49 11.67 29.85
CA ILE A 461 -38.17 12.34 29.90
C ILE A 461 -37.48 12.45 28.54
N TYR A 462 -38.00 11.80 27.50
CA TYR A 462 -37.37 11.79 26.18
C TYR A 462 -37.25 13.22 25.61
N GLU A 463 -38.33 13.97 25.59
CA GLU A 463 -38.33 15.37 25.13
C GLU A 463 -37.43 16.26 26.00
N THR A 464 -37.46 16.08 27.32
CA THR A 464 -36.58 16.83 28.24
C THR A 464 -35.09 16.61 27.95
N LEU A 465 -34.71 15.40 27.56
CA LEU A 465 -33.33 15.09 27.20
C LEU A 465 -32.94 15.71 25.86
N LEU A 466 -33.84 15.72 24.86
CA LEU A 466 -33.62 16.40 23.59
C LEU A 466 -33.50 17.92 23.79
N ASP A 467 -34.42 18.51 24.56
CA ASP A 467 -34.42 19.93 24.89
C ASP A 467 -33.16 20.35 25.62
N GLU A 468 -32.64 19.54 26.55
CA GLU A 468 -31.40 19.87 27.25
C GLU A 468 -30.19 19.86 26.30
N VAL A 469 -30.10 18.89 25.39
CA VAL A 469 -29.03 18.86 24.38
C VAL A 469 -29.14 20.06 23.44
N CYS A 470 -30.34 20.37 22.97
CA CYS A 470 -30.60 21.56 22.15
C CYS A 470 -30.24 22.86 22.89
N ARG A 471 -30.64 23.01 24.15
CA ARG A 471 -30.32 24.17 25.00
C ARG A 471 -28.82 24.38 25.15
N GLN A 472 -28.06 23.30 25.33
CA GLN A 472 -26.60 23.38 25.43
C GLN A 472 -25.96 23.78 24.10
N LEU A 473 -26.47 23.29 22.97
CA LEU A 473 -25.98 23.68 21.64
C LEU A 473 -26.35 25.14 21.30
N ASP A 474 -27.54 25.60 21.67
CA ASP A 474 -27.98 26.99 21.49
C ASP A 474 -27.08 27.98 22.25
N ILE A 475 -26.58 27.63 23.45
CA ILE A 475 -25.60 28.45 24.20
C ILE A 475 -24.32 28.68 23.38
N HIS A 476 -23.94 27.71 22.55
CA HIS A 476 -22.79 27.81 21.66
C HIS A 476 -23.12 28.45 20.29
N GLY A 477 -24.32 29.01 20.13
CA GLY A 477 -24.75 29.65 18.89
C GLY A 477 -25.04 28.66 17.76
N LEU A 478 -25.38 27.43 18.10
CA LEU A 478 -25.53 26.34 17.13
C LEU A 478 -26.95 25.74 17.20
N ARG A 479 -27.58 25.61 16.04
CA ARG A 479 -28.84 24.89 15.88
C ARG A 479 -28.67 23.68 14.98
N LEU A 480 -29.33 22.60 15.35
CA LEU A 480 -29.41 21.39 14.56
C LEU A 480 -30.57 21.52 13.57
N ARG A 481 -30.31 21.34 12.28
CA ARG A 481 -31.35 21.29 11.25
C ARG A 481 -31.60 19.84 10.85
N HIS A 482 -32.86 19.42 10.87
CA HIS A 482 -33.25 18.12 10.34
C HIS A 482 -32.95 18.06 8.83
N ALA A 483 -32.29 16.99 8.40
CA ALA A 483 -32.09 16.70 6.98
C ALA A 483 -33.39 16.13 6.40
N GLU A 484 -34.03 16.86 5.49
CA GLU A 484 -35.34 16.51 4.91
C GLU A 484 -35.32 15.42 3.81
N ALA A 485 -34.19 14.75 3.55
CA ALA A 485 -34.17 13.64 2.60
C ALA A 485 -33.00 12.65 2.84
N ALA A 486 -33.32 11.36 2.71
CA ALA A 486 -32.48 10.16 2.69
C ALA A 486 -30.96 10.33 2.92
N ILE A 487 -30.48 9.80 4.06
CA ILE A 487 -29.05 9.57 4.38
C ILE A 487 -28.16 10.79 4.11
N VAL A 488 -28.63 11.99 4.48
CA VAL A 488 -27.79 13.19 4.51
C VAL A 488 -27.39 13.47 5.96
N ASP A 489 -26.13 13.84 6.18
CA ASP A 489 -25.61 14.16 7.52
C ASP A 489 -26.33 15.37 8.13
N ALA A 490 -26.61 15.31 9.43
CA ALA A 490 -27.11 16.45 10.17
C ALA A 490 -26.11 17.62 10.05
N THR A 491 -26.61 18.79 9.67
CA THR A 491 -25.78 20.00 9.52
C THR A 491 -25.99 20.92 10.72
N LEU A 492 -24.88 21.40 11.29
CA LEU A 492 -24.87 22.46 12.29
C LEU A 492 -24.99 23.80 11.58
N VAL A 493 -25.98 24.60 11.96
CA VAL A 493 -26.20 25.96 11.42
C VAL A 493 -25.95 26.97 12.53
N GLU A 494 -25.24 28.06 12.22
CA GLU A 494 -25.07 29.19 13.15
C GLU A 494 -26.44 29.83 13.41
N SER A 495 -26.76 30.06 14.69
CA SER A 495 -28.00 30.74 15.05
C SER A 495 -27.92 32.22 14.66
N ALA A 496 -28.99 32.72 14.03
CA ALA A 496 -29.09 34.15 13.73
C ALA A 496 -29.03 34.95 15.05
N PRO A 497 -28.31 36.09 15.09
CA PRO A 497 -28.28 36.94 16.28
C PRO A 497 -29.70 37.38 16.61
N VAL A 498 -30.12 37.13 17.85
CA VAL A 498 -31.39 37.63 18.38
C VAL A 498 -31.28 39.17 18.45
N PRO A 499 -32.20 39.94 17.85
CA PRO A 499 -32.19 41.40 17.93
C PRO A 499 -32.48 41.93 19.34
#